data_AF-A0AAV0NP83-F1
#
_entry.id   AF-A0AAV0NP83-F1
#
_cell.length_a   1.000
_cell.length_b   1.000
_cell.length_c   1.000
_cell.angle_alpha   90.00
_cell.angle_beta   90.00
_cell.angle_gamma   90.00
#
_symmetry.space_group_name_H-M   'P 1'
#
loop_
_entity.id
_entity.type
_entity.pdbx_description
1 polymer ?
#
loop_
_entity_poly.entity_id
_entity_poly.type
_entity_poly.pdbx_seq_one_letter_code
_entity_poly.pdbx_strand_id
1 'polypeptide(L)'
;MVFFKGVLEDKDNTFEDIIDAYLAYLQIIVVNPAMDKAIAILQKFAEDARKGKIPKDKLRFGSSWRHPPQRDDPIRSSNWAKLQLMDFIQTLANTEFGVNYLADCSLEILDDPCTGALIEVGLLYAQREPSFIRPISRGIQRCLARWLVKEKMQMDFGSSFQFLWQRLIRGRSYRHLMLEVGYSKF
;
A
#
# COMPACT_ATOMS: atom_id res chain seq x y z
N MET A 1 22.17 -3.04 10.95
CA MET A 1 22.35 -3.50 12.35
C MET A 1 23.32 -2.59 13.11
N VAL A 2 24.47 -2.23 12.52
CA VAL A 2 25.48 -1.34 13.13
C VAL A 2 24.92 0.03 13.52
N PHE A 3 24.14 0.68 12.66
CA PHE A 3 23.57 2.02 12.92
C PHE A 3 22.59 2.05 14.11
N PHE A 4 21.60 1.16 14.15
CA PHE A 4 20.62 1.11 15.25
C PHE A 4 21.28 0.78 16.59
N LYS A 5 22.28 -0.11 16.58
CA LYS A 5 23.04 -0.46 17.78
C LYS A 5 23.85 0.73 18.30
N GLY A 6 24.47 1.50 17.40
CA GLY A 6 25.19 2.73 17.77
C GLY A 6 24.30 3.80 18.39
N VAL A 7 23.08 3.99 17.88
CA VAL A 7 22.10 4.94 18.46
C VAL A 7 21.64 4.52 19.85
N LEU A 8 21.53 3.22 20.13
CA LEU A 8 21.16 2.72 21.46
C LEU A 8 22.29 2.82 22.50
N GLU A 9 23.55 2.83 22.06
CA GLU A 9 24.73 2.84 22.94
C GLU A 9 25.16 4.27 23.34
N ASP A 10 24.68 5.29 22.62
CA ASP A 10 24.98 6.69 22.89
C ASP A 10 23.97 7.28 23.89
N LYS A 11 24.51 7.85 24.99
CA LYS A 11 23.74 8.37 26.13
C LYS A 11 23.17 9.75 25.90
N ASP A 12 23.63 10.45 24.86
CA ASP A 12 23.16 11.80 24.52
C ASP A 12 21.91 11.77 23.60
N ASN A 13 21.51 10.59 23.12
CA ASN A 13 20.35 10.45 22.26
C ASN A 13 19.03 10.62 23.00
N THR A 14 18.12 11.36 22.36
CA THR A 14 16.76 11.52 22.86
C THR A 14 15.93 10.27 22.57
N PHE A 15 14.80 10.14 23.27
CA PHE A 15 13.86 9.03 23.02
C PHE A 15 13.33 9.04 21.58
N GLU A 16 13.14 10.23 21.02
CA GLU A 16 12.76 10.48 19.64
C GLU A 16 13.79 9.90 18.66
N ASP A 17 15.09 10.11 18.91
CA ASP A 17 16.17 9.59 18.08
C ASP A 17 16.17 8.05 18.05
N ILE A 18 15.88 7.42 19.19
CA ILE A 18 15.76 5.96 19.31
C ILE A 18 14.56 5.44 18.50
N ILE A 19 13.40 6.11 18.60
CA ILE A 19 12.21 5.75 17.80
C ILE A 19 12.51 5.90 16.31
N ASP A 20 13.14 6.99 15.90
CA ASP A 20 13.44 7.23 14.50
C ASP A 20 14.43 6.23 13.94
N ALA A 21 15.46 5.88 14.71
CA ALA A 21 16.39 4.82 14.35
C ALA A 21 15.69 3.46 14.25
N TYR A 22 14.73 3.15 15.13
CA TYR A 22 13.93 1.92 15.06
C TYR A 22 13.04 1.89 13.82
N LEU A 23 12.35 2.99 13.51
CA LEU A 23 11.51 3.10 12.31
C LEU A 23 12.36 3.01 11.03
N ALA A 24 13.54 3.61 11.00
CA ALA A 24 14.48 3.48 9.88
C ALA A 24 14.97 2.03 9.72
N TYR A 25 15.24 1.35 10.83
CA TYR A 25 15.60 -0.07 10.84
C TYR A 25 14.47 -0.94 10.26
N LEU A 26 13.24 -0.78 10.74
CA LEU A 26 12.06 -1.46 10.20
C LEU A 26 11.87 -1.18 8.70
N GLN A 27 12.06 0.08 8.28
CA GLN A 27 11.93 0.47 6.89
C GLN A 27 12.89 -0.33 5.99
N ILE A 28 14.17 -0.43 6.39
CA ILE A 28 15.21 -1.06 5.57
C ILE A 28 15.05 -2.58 5.55
N ILE A 29 14.78 -3.20 6.69
CA ILE A 29 14.84 -4.67 6.81
C ILE A 29 13.51 -5.33 6.48
N VAL A 30 12.39 -4.67 6.82
CA VAL A 30 11.06 -5.28 6.69
C VAL A 30 10.28 -4.64 5.56
N VAL A 31 10.08 -3.32 5.61
CA VAL A 31 9.10 -2.67 4.74
C VAL A 31 9.59 -2.56 3.30
N ASN A 32 10.81 -2.11 3.04
CA ASN A 32 11.30 -1.99 1.65
C ASN A 32 11.30 -3.35 0.92
N PRO A 33 11.88 -4.44 1.48
CA PRO A 33 11.85 -5.74 0.80
C PRO A 33 10.42 -6.28 0.61
N ALA A 34 9.52 -6.03 1.56
CA ALA A 34 8.11 -6.42 1.43
C ALA A 34 7.39 -5.61 0.34
N MET A 35 7.67 -4.32 0.22
CA MET A 35 7.13 -3.46 -0.84
C MET A 35 7.64 -3.90 -2.22
N ASP A 36 8.92 -4.24 -2.35
CA ASP A 36 9.49 -4.77 -3.61
C ASP A 36 8.82 -6.08 -4.01
N LYS A 37 8.58 -6.98 -3.05
CA LYS A 37 7.81 -8.22 -3.28
C LYS A 37 6.36 -7.93 -3.68
N ALA A 38 5.71 -6.96 -3.04
CA ALA A 38 4.34 -6.58 -3.38
C ALA A 38 4.26 -6.04 -4.82
N ILE A 39 5.24 -5.23 -5.24
CA ILE A 39 5.36 -4.75 -6.62
C ILE A 39 5.52 -5.94 -7.58
N ALA A 40 6.36 -6.93 -7.26
CA ALA A 40 6.53 -8.12 -8.10
C ALA A 40 5.24 -8.95 -8.23
N ILE A 41 4.45 -9.09 -7.15
CA ILE A 41 3.13 -9.74 -7.18
C ILE A 41 2.18 -8.98 -8.13
N LEU A 42 2.18 -7.65 -8.08
CA LEU A 42 1.36 -6.81 -8.96
C LEU A 42 1.80 -6.87 -10.42
N GLN A 43 3.10 -6.95 -10.70
CA GLN A 43 3.63 -7.17 -12.05
C GLN A 43 3.14 -8.50 -12.61
N LYS A 44 3.21 -9.57 -11.82
CA LYS A 44 2.69 -10.89 -12.19
C LYS A 44 1.18 -10.85 -12.45
N PHE A 45 0.43 -10.12 -11.63
CA PHE A 45 -0.99 -9.88 -11.85
C PHE A 45 -1.24 -9.18 -13.21
N ALA A 46 -0.46 -8.15 -13.55
CA ALA A 46 -0.59 -7.47 -14.85
C ALA A 46 -0.31 -8.42 -16.03
N GLU A 47 0.69 -9.30 -15.91
CA GLU A 47 0.97 -10.31 -16.92
C GLU A 47 -0.16 -11.34 -17.06
N ASP A 48 -0.68 -11.85 -15.94
CA ASP A 48 -1.76 -12.83 -15.95
C ASP A 48 -3.06 -12.23 -16.47
N ALA A 49 -3.32 -10.96 -16.18
CA ALA A 49 -4.42 -10.18 -16.76
C ALA A 49 -4.28 -10.07 -18.28
N ARG A 50 -3.07 -9.72 -18.77
CA ARG A 50 -2.76 -9.64 -20.21
C ARG A 50 -2.92 -11.00 -20.91
N LYS A 51 -2.54 -12.09 -20.23
CA LYS A 51 -2.67 -13.47 -20.71
C LYS A 51 -4.12 -14.01 -20.61
N GLY A 52 -5.06 -13.22 -20.08
CA GLY A 52 -6.47 -13.62 -19.95
C GLY A 52 -6.72 -14.70 -18.89
N LYS A 53 -5.77 -14.93 -17.99
CA LYS A 53 -5.89 -15.96 -16.94
C LYS A 53 -6.74 -15.53 -15.75
N ILE A 54 -6.99 -14.23 -15.62
CA ILE A 54 -7.79 -13.69 -14.52
C ILE A 54 -9.27 -13.86 -14.86
N PRO A 55 -10.07 -14.49 -13.98
CA PRO A 55 -11.50 -14.60 -14.16
C PRO A 55 -12.12 -13.22 -14.31
N LYS A 56 -13.04 -13.06 -15.26
CA LYS A 56 -13.77 -11.79 -15.49
C LYS A 56 -14.47 -11.28 -14.21
N ASP A 57 -14.81 -12.20 -13.31
CA ASP A 57 -15.48 -11.89 -12.05
C ASP A 57 -14.60 -11.11 -11.07
N LYS A 58 -13.28 -11.35 -11.10
CA LYS A 58 -12.31 -10.57 -10.30
C LYS A 58 -12.06 -9.16 -10.84
N LEU A 59 -12.65 -8.82 -12.00
CA LEU A 59 -12.49 -7.52 -12.65
C LEU A 59 -13.79 -6.69 -12.60
N ARG A 60 -14.80 -7.11 -11.82
CA ARG A 60 -16.16 -6.53 -11.81
C ARG A 60 -16.28 -5.11 -11.25
N PHE A 61 -15.32 -4.64 -10.44
CA PHE A 61 -15.34 -3.30 -9.83
C PHE A 61 -14.41 -2.29 -10.51
N GLY A 62 -14.86 -1.04 -10.64
CA GLY A 62 -14.47 0.06 -11.55
C GLY A 62 -13.03 0.58 -11.56
N SER A 63 -12.06 -0.19 -11.07
CA SER A 63 -10.84 0.39 -10.52
C SER A 63 -9.66 0.50 -11.48
N SER A 64 -8.69 1.32 -11.08
CA SER A 64 -7.43 1.63 -11.78
C SER A 64 -6.63 0.42 -12.30
N TRP A 65 -6.73 -0.72 -11.62
CA TRP A 65 -5.99 -1.94 -11.95
C TRP A 65 -6.58 -2.73 -13.15
N ARG A 66 -7.71 -2.28 -13.72
CA ARG A 66 -8.34 -2.86 -14.93
C ARG A 66 -7.56 -2.67 -16.22
N HIS A 67 -6.60 -1.75 -16.23
CA HIS A 67 -5.82 -1.40 -17.42
C HIS A 67 -4.33 -1.67 -17.20
N PRO A 68 -3.92 -2.94 -17.11
CA PRO A 68 -2.50 -3.28 -17.08
C PRO A 68 -1.83 -2.85 -18.39
N PRO A 69 -0.50 -2.61 -18.38
CA PRO A 69 0.24 -2.29 -19.59
C PRO A 69 0.08 -3.42 -20.62
N GLN A 70 -0.35 -3.05 -21.83
CA GLN A 70 -0.65 -4.00 -22.91
C GLN A 70 0.61 -4.63 -23.52
N ARG A 71 1.75 -3.93 -23.45
CA ARG A 71 3.02 -4.38 -23.99
C ARG A 71 3.83 -5.12 -22.93
N ASP A 72 4.59 -6.11 -23.36
CA ASP A 72 5.52 -6.84 -22.51
C ASP A 72 6.81 -6.04 -22.31
N ASP A 73 6.72 -5.05 -21.43
CA ASP A 73 7.85 -4.22 -21.04
C ASP A 73 7.97 -4.26 -19.50
N PRO A 74 9.05 -4.87 -18.97
CA PRO A 74 9.22 -5.05 -17.54
C PRO A 74 9.30 -3.71 -16.79
N ILE A 75 9.86 -2.66 -17.42
CA ILE A 75 9.99 -1.33 -16.82
C ILE A 75 8.61 -0.69 -16.69
N ARG A 76 7.78 -0.78 -17.74
CA ARG A 76 6.40 -0.27 -17.69
C ARG A 76 5.52 -1.04 -16.73
N SER A 77 5.67 -2.36 -16.67
CA SER A 77 4.95 -3.20 -15.70
C SER A 77 5.30 -2.81 -14.27
N SER A 78 6.59 -2.60 -13.99
CA SER A 78 7.07 -2.13 -12.69
C SER A 78 6.54 -0.75 -12.31
N ASN A 79 6.64 0.23 -13.22
CA ASN A 79 6.16 1.58 -12.99
C ASN A 79 4.64 1.60 -12.78
N TRP A 80 3.89 0.81 -13.54
CA TRP A 80 2.46 0.65 -13.34
C TRP A 80 2.15 0.06 -11.97
N ALA A 81 2.79 -1.05 -11.59
CA ALA A 81 2.58 -1.71 -10.29
C ALA A 81 2.88 -0.77 -9.13
N LYS A 82 3.96 0.00 -9.24
CA LYS A 82 4.35 1.03 -8.27
C LYS A 82 3.30 2.14 -8.15
N LEU A 83 2.80 2.67 -9.28
CA LEU A 83 1.72 3.66 -9.28
C LEU A 83 0.44 3.12 -8.65
N GLN A 84 0.08 1.87 -8.93
CA GLN A 84 -1.07 1.19 -8.31
C GLN A 84 -0.91 1.13 -6.80
N LEU A 85 0.25 0.69 -6.33
CA LEU A 85 0.52 0.54 -4.91
C LEU A 85 0.56 1.89 -4.17
N MET A 86 1.11 2.93 -4.78
CA MET A 86 1.11 4.29 -4.24
C MET A 86 -0.30 4.87 -4.11
N ASP A 87 -1.14 4.69 -5.14
CA ASP A 87 -2.54 5.13 -5.09
C ASP A 87 -3.30 4.36 -3.99
N PHE A 88 -3.09 3.05 -3.87
CA PHE A 88 -3.69 2.25 -2.79
C PHE A 88 -3.29 2.71 -1.39
N ILE A 89 -1.99 2.90 -1.14
CA ILE A 89 -1.49 3.36 0.17
C ILE A 89 -1.96 4.77 0.47
N GLN A 90 -2.02 5.66 -0.53
CA GLN A 90 -2.60 6.99 -0.35
C GLN A 90 -4.07 6.90 0.07
N THR A 91 -4.83 6.00 -0.54
CA THR A 91 -6.24 5.78 -0.20
C THR A 91 -6.39 5.24 1.21
N LEU A 92 -5.56 4.29 1.65
CA LEU A 92 -5.52 3.84 3.05
C LEU A 92 -5.09 4.94 4.03
N ALA A 93 -4.10 5.76 3.67
CA ALA A 93 -3.64 6.86 4.51
C ALA A 93 -4.75 7.90 4.75
N ASN A 94 -5.62 8.12 3.75
CA ASN A 94 -6.79 9.00 3.90
C ASN A 94 -7.84 8.43 4.88
N THR A 95 -7.82 7.13 5.17
CA THR A 95 -8.70 6.48 6.17
C THR A 95 -8.00 6.22 7.50
N GLU A 96 -6.85 6.87 7.73
CA GLU A 96 -6.01 6.60 8.90
C GLU A 96 -5.59 5.12 9.02
N PHE A 97 -5.63 4.38 7.91
CA PHE A 97 -5.37 2.94 7.82
C PHE A 97 -6.36 2.05 8.57
N GLY A 98 -7.55 2.54 8.90
CA GLY A 98 -8.69 1.75 9.36
C GLY A 98 -9.70 1.55 8.23
N VAL A 99 -10.05 0.30 7.91
CA VAL A 99 -11.13 -0.01 6.97
C VAL A 99 -11.97 -1.15 7.55
N ASN A 100 -13.25 -0.87 7.84
CA ASN A 100 -14.23 -1.90 8.18
C ASN A 100 -14.94 -2.38 6.92
N TYR A 101 -14.53 -3.53 6.38
CA TYR A 101 -15.02 -3.97 5.08
C TYR A 101 -16.41 -4.64 5.12
N LEU A 102 -16.96 -5.02 6.28
CA LEU A 102 -18.34 -5.55 6.36
C LEU A 102 -19.37 -4.50 6.75
N ALA A 103 -18.99 -3.43 7.47
CA ALA A 103 -19.94 -2.40 7.92
C ALA A 103 -20.80 -1.84 6.77
N ASP A 104 -20.19 -1.61 5.60
CA ASP A 104 -20.86 -1.07 4.42
C ASP A 104 -20.89 -2.07 3.24
N CYS A 105 -20.85 -3.39 3.49
CA CYS A 105 -20.78 -4.44 2.46
C CYS A 105 -19.66 -4.20 1.42
N SER A 106 -18.55 -3.67 1.93
CA SER A 106 -17.46 -3.03 1.23
C SER A 106 -16.38 -4.02 0.76
N LEU A 107 -16.82 -5.13 0.16
CA LEU A 107 -15.95 -6.24 -0.24
C LEU A 107 -15.02 -5.89 -1.42
N GLU A 108 -15.24 -4.77 -2.10
CA GLU A 108 -14.43 -4.31 -3.24
C GLU A 108 -12.94 -4.18 -2.88
N ILE A 109 -12.63 -3.80 -1.64
CA ILE A 109 -11.24 -3.69 -1.18
C ILE A 109 -10.53 -5.06 -1.14
N LEU A 110 -11.26 -6.14 -0.89
CA LEU A 110 -10.70 -7.51 -0.86
C LEU A 110 -10.42 -8.04 -2.26
N ASP A 111 -11.12 -7.53 -3.27
CA ASP A 111 -10.88 -7.86 -4.68
C ASP A 111 -9.71 -7.07 -5.29
N ASP A 112 -9.21 -6.03 -4.61
CA ASP A 112 -8.05 -5.25 -5.07
C ASP A 112 -6.77 -6.10 -4.99
N PRO A 113 -6.03 -6.24 -6.10
CA PRO A 113 -4.76 -6.96 -6.10
C PRO A 113 -3.73 -6.35 -5.14
N CYS A 114 -3.79 -5.05 -4.85
CA CYS A 114 -2.92 -4.40 -3.86
C CYS A 114 -3.22 -4.86 -2.43
N THR A 115 -4.48 -5.08 -2.08
CA THR A 115 -4.86 -5.64 -0.77
C THR A 115 -4.30 -7.05 -0.63
N GLY A 116 -4.51 -7.90 -1.62
CA GLY A 116 -3.96 -9.26 -1.64
C GLY A 116 -2.44 -9.27 -1.53
N ALA A 117 -1.75 -8.46 -2.35
CA ALA A 117 -0.29 -8.37 -2.34
C ALA A 117 0.25 -7.92 -0.97
N LEU A 118 -0.35 -6.89 -0.35
CA LEU A 118 0.11 -6.36 0.94
C LEU A 118 -0.20 -7.29 2.13
N ILE A 119 -1.26 -8.09 2.06
CA ILE A 119 -1.53 -9.16 3.03
C ILE A 119 -0.52 -10.29 2.84
N GLU A 120 -0.24 -10.71 1.60
CA GLU A 120 0.70 -11.79 1.29
C GLU A 120 2.13 -11.48 1.75
N VAL A 121 2.57 -10.24 1.59
CA VAL A 121 3.90 -9.80 2.08
C VAL A 121 3.93 -9.47 3.57
N GLY A 122 2.80 -9.58 4.28
CA GLY A 122 2.71 -9.35 5.72
C GLY A 122 2.87 -7.87 6.11
N LEU A 123 2.40 -6.94 5.30
CA LEU A 123 2.32 -5.52 5.68
C LEU A 123 0.93 -5.13 6.16
N LEU A 124 -0.10 -5.79 5.64
CA LEU A 124 -1.47 -5.69 6.11
C LEU A 124 -1.94 -6.98 6.76
N TYR A 125 -2.89 -6.83 7.67
CA TYR A 125 -3.63 -7.90 8.29
C TYR A 125 -5.12 -7.68 8.05
N ALA A 126 -5.82 -8.74 7.66
CA ALA A 126 -7.27 -8.77 7.54
C ALA A 126 -7.86 -9.66 8.64
N GLN A 127 -8.79 -9.12 9.41
CA GLN A 127 -9.52 -9.80 10.46
C GLN A 127 -10.97 -10.02 10.03
N ARG A 128 -11.56 -11.18 10.36
CA ARG A 128 -12.97 -11.50 10.03
C ARG A 128 -13.94 -10.92 11.06
N GLU A 129 -13.63 -11.06 12.34
CA GLU A 129 -14.48 -10.62 13.44
C GLU A 129 -13.61 -9.95 14.54
N PRO A 130 -13.75 -8.62 14.75
CA PRO A 130 -14.47 -7.68 13.89
C PRO A 130 -13.76 -7.51 12.53
N SER A 131 -14.53 -7.13 11.51
CA SER A 131 -14.10 -7.13 10.11
C SER A 131 -13.25 -5.92 9.73
N PHE A 132 -11.94 -5.99 9.93
CA PHE A 132 -11.03 -4.88 9.62
C PHE A 132 -9.86 -5.29 8.75
N ILE A 133 -9.38 -4.33 7.95
CA ILE A 133 -8.05 -4.38 7.29
C ILE A 133 -7.22 -3.24 7.87
N ARG A 134 -6.02 -3.57 8.36
CA ARG A 134 -5.09 -2.58 8.93
C ARG A 134 -3.62 -3.02 8.78
N PRO A 135 -2.66 -2.09 8.87
CA PRO A 135 -1.26 -2.42 9.04
C PRO A 135 -1.04 -3.29 10.28
N ILE A 136 -0.08 -4.21 10.20
CA ILE A 136 0.20 -5.15 11.30
C ILE A 136 0.60 -4.44 12.60
N SER A 137 1.25 -3.27 12.48
CA SER A 137 1.60 -2.44 13.63
C SER A 137 1.60 -0.96 13.27
N ARG A 138 1.54 -0.10 14.29
CA ARG A 138 1.73 1.36 14.13
C ARG A 138 3.10 1.70 13.53
N GLY A 139 4.13 0.89 13.79
CA GLY A 139 5.45 1.05 13.17
C GLY A 139 5.38 0.87 11.66
N ILE A 140 4.73 -0.22 11.21
CA ILE A 140 4.51 -0.50 9.79
C ILE A 140 3.65 0.59 9.14
N GLN A 141 2.58 1.04 9.80
CA GLN A 141 1.76 2.16 9.34
C GLN A 141 2.60 3.41 9.04
N ARG A 142 3.47 3.81 9.98
CA ARG A 142 4.39 4.95 9.79
C ARG A 142 5.38 4.72 8.66
N CYS A 143 5.92 3.50 8.54
CA CYS A 143 6.82 3.14 7.46
C CYS A 143 6.13 3.15 6.07
N LEU A 144 4.87 2.73 5.97
CA LEU A 144 4.09 2.83 4.72
C LEU A 144 3.86 4.29 4.33
N ALA A 145 3.53 5.15 5.30
CA ALA A 145 3.40 6.59 5.05
C ALA A 145 4.75 7.22 4.62
N ARG A 146 5.85 6.87 5.30
CA ARG A 146 7.20 7.31 4.92
C ARG A 146 7.58 6.83 3.52
N TRP A 147 7.29 5.58 3.17
CA TRP A 147 7.51 5.03 1.85
C TRP A 147 6.74 5.83 0.78
N LEU A 148 5.46 6.11 1.01
CA LEU A 148 4.64 6.89 0.08
C LEU A 148 5.22 8.30 -0.15
N VAL A 149 5.66 8.97 0.92
CA VAL A 149 6.28 10.30 0.83
C VAL A 149 7.59 10.23 0.05
N LYS A 150 8.45 9.26 0.37
CA LYS A 150 9.71 9.04 -0.33
C LYS A 150 9.49 8.84 -1.82
N GLU A 151 8.51 8.01 -2.18
CA GLU A 151 8.21 7.74 -3.58
C GLU A 151 7.70 8.96 -4.33
N LYS A 152 6.86 9.78 -3.71
CA LYS A 152 6.43 11.05 -4.29
C LYS A 152 7.60 12.03 -4.48
N MET A 153 8.55 12.06 -3.55
CA MET A 153 9.72 12.94 -3.65
C MET A 153 10.70 12.49 -4.75
N GLN A 154 10.78 11.18 -5.01
CA GLN A 154 11.67 10.60 -6.02
C GLN A 154 11.05 10.56 -7.43
N MET A 155 9.81 11.03 -7.60
CA MET A 155 9.13 11.05 -8.89
C MET A 155 9.58 12.22 -9.76
N ASP A 156 9.91 11.91 -11.02
CA ASP A 156 10.06 12.93 -12.06
C ASP A 156 8.74 13.65 -12.31
N PHE A 157 8.80 14.89 -12.82
CA PHE A 157 7.62 15.70 -13.16
C PHE A 157 6.60 14.96 -14.03
N GLY A 158 7.05 14.20 -15.03
CA GLY A 158 6.17 13.40 -15.89
C GLY A 158 5.44 12.28 -15.14
N SER A 159 6.14 11.59 -14.23
CA SER A 159 5.55 10.52 -13.40
C SER A 159 4.60 11.06 -12.32
N SER A 160 4.90 12.25 -11.78
CA SER A 160 4.02 12.97 -10.86
C SER A 160 2.70 13.35 -11.53
N PHE A 161 2.75 13.82 -12.77
CA PHE A 161 1.55 14.12 -13.55
C PHE A 161 0.74 12.86 -13.88
N GLN A 162 1.41 11.76 -14.24
CA GLN A 162 0.74 10.47 -14.43
C GLN A 162 0.07 9.98 -13.14
N PHE A 163 0.72 10.10 -11.99
CA PHE A 163 0.15 9.75 -10.70
C PHE A 163 -1.08 10.60 -10.37
N LEU A 164 -1.00 11.91 -10.59
CA LEU A 164 -2.13 12.83 -10.37
C LEU A 164 -3.31 12.49 -11.29
N TRP A 165 -3.05 12.25 -12.58
CA TRP A 165 -4.07 11.81 -13.54
C TRP A 165 -4.69 10.47 -13.18
N GLN A 166 -3.85 9.51 -12.81
CA GLN A 166 -4.29 8.20 -12.34
C GLN A 166 -5.25 8.39 -11.18
N ARG A 167 -4.93 9.26 -10.22
CA ARG A 167 -5.79 9.52 -9.06
C ARG A 167 -7.07 10.29 -9.40
N LEU A 168 -7.04 11.23 -10.34
CA LEU A 168 -8.19 12.05 -10.70
C LEU A 168 -9.22 11.29 -11.55
N ILE A 169 -8.79 10.55 -12.57
CA ILE A 169 -9.70 9.82 -13.47
C ILE A 169 -9.92 8.39 -12.99
N ARG A 170 -8.88 7.74 -12.48
CA ARG A 170 -8.85 6.29 -12.24
C ARG A 170 -8.54 5.96 -10.78
N GLY A 171 -8.59 6.93 -9.88
CA GLY A 171 -8.13 6.77 -8.51
C GLY A 171 -9.03 5.82 -7.75
N ARG A 172 -8.45 5.10 -6.80
CA ARG A 172 -9.23 4.31 -5.85
C ARG A 172 -10.07 5.23 -4.98
N SER A 173 -11.36 5.33 -5.27
CA SER A 173 -12.31 6.01 -4.41
C SER A 173 -13.06 4.99 -3.57
N TYR A 174 -12.40 4.42 -2.56
CA TYR A 174 -13.09 3.66 -1.51
C TYR A 174 -13.93 4.55 -0.59
N ARG A 175 -14.26 5.77 -1.01
CA ARG A 175 -14.83 6.86 -0.21
C ARG A 175 -16.08 6.46 0.59
N HIS A 176 -16.82 5.47 0.09
CA HIS A 176 -17.97 4.87 0.76
C HIS A 176 -17.59 3.79 1.80
N LEU A 177 -16.46 3.10 1.64
CA LEU A 177 -15.85 2.21 2.64
C LEU A 177 -15.07 2.97 3.76
N MET A 178 -14.95 4.31 3.67
CA MET A 178 -14.11 5.14 4.55
C MET A 178 -14.86 5.83 5.70
N LEU A 179 -16.16 5.53 5.88
CA LEU A 179 -16.92 6.05 7.00
C LEU A 179 -16.63 5.23 8.26
N GLU A 180 -15.50 5.52 8.91
CA GLU A 180 -15.42 5.32 10.36
C GLU A 180 -15.54 6.67 11.07
N VAL A 181 -16.65 7.36 10.80
CA VAL A 181 -17.15 8.44 11.67
C VAL A 181 -18.36 7.86 12.41
N GLY A 182 -18.15 7.19 13.54
CA GLY A 182 -19.32 6.89 14.40
C GLY A 182 -19.26 5.75 15.42
N TYR A 183 -18.33 4.80 15.37
CA TYR A 183 -18.22 3.82 16.48
C TYR A 183 -17.35 4.40 17.60
N SER A 184 -17.90 5.44 18.22
CA SER A 184 -17.42 5.98 19.48
C SER A 184 -17.35 4.88 20.54
N LYS A 185 -16.19 4.77 21.19
CA LYS A 185 -15.95 4.18 22.52
C LYS A 185 -16.71 2.89 22.85
N PHE A 186 -16.01 1.76 22.72
CA PHE A 186 -16.06 0.71 23.73
C PHE A 186 -14.64 0.25 24.05
#